data_AF-A0A0S9PL06-F1
#
_entry.id   AF-A0A0S9PL06-F1
#
_cell.length_a   1.000
_cell.length_b   1.000
_cell.length_c   1.000
_cell.angle_alpha   90.00
_cell.angle_beta   90.00
_cell.angle_gamma   90.00
#
_symmetry.space_group_name_H-M   'P 1'
#
loop_
_entity.id
_entity.type
_entity.pdbx_description
1 polymer ?
#
loop_
_entity_poly.entity_id
_entity_poly.type
_entity_poly.pdbx_seq_one_letter_code
_entity_poly.pdbx_strand_id
1 'polypeptide(L)'
;MNLKTLLAASVLALSLPMAVQAQGLVRGAERGAQDGADAAGPLGAIVGGAVGAATGTVGGILGIDDRPRFRQYVTRERRSSYAYDGDVRVGTVLPSAGVTYYDVPDEYNARDSRYTIVNDRPVLVDRSRRIVEVID
;
A
#
# COMPACT_ATOMS: atom_id res chain seq x y z
N MET A 1 39.58 -33.98 -13.79
CA MET A 1 38.74 -33.14 -14.67
C MET A 1 37.28 -33.46 -14.38
N ASN A 2 36.37 -32.55 -14.02
CA ASN A 2 36.46 -31.12 -13.85
C ASN A 2 35.28 -30.62 -13.00
N LEU A 3 35.56 -29.58 -12.22
CA LEU A 3 34.67 -28.58 -11.61
C LEU A 3 33.60 -27.95 -12.55
N LYS A 4 33.40 -28.51 -13.75
CA LYS A 4 32.58 -27.96 -14.84
C LYS A 4 31.10 -28.33 -14.77
N THR A 5 30.69 -29.31 -13.96
CA THR A 5 29.26 -29.71 -13.90
C THR A 5 28.44 -28.90 -12.89
N LEU A 6 29.08 -28.19 -11.96
CA LEU A 6 28.40 -27.22 -11.08
C LEU A 6 28.09 -25.87 -11.75
N LEU A 7 28.57 -25.66 -12.99
CA LEU A 7 28.34 -24.44 -13.75
C LEU A 7 27.07 -24.48 -14.61
N ALA A 8 26.36 -25.61 -14.66
CA ALA A 8 25.14 -25.75 -15.47
C ALA A 8 23.85 -25.32 -14.74
N ALA A 9 23.88 -25.12 -13.42
CA ALA A 9 22.71 -24.66 -12.66
C ALA A 9 22.60 -23.13 -12.58
N SER A 10 23.69 -22.40 -12.84
CA SER A 10 23.78 -20.95 -12.56
C SER A 10 23.26 -20.06 -13.69
N VAL A 11 23.00 -20.61 -14.89
CA VAL A 11 22.65 -19.80 -16.08
C VAL A 11 21.13 -19.69 -16.30
N LEU A 12 20.30 -20.49 -15.63
CA LEU A 12 18.83 -20.39 -15.76
C LEU A 12 18.21 -19.24 -14.96
N ALA A 13 18.94 -18.61 -14.04
CA ALA A 13 18.42 -17.52 -13.19
C ALA A 13 18.30 -16.15 -13.91
N LEU A 14 18.81 -16.01 -15.13
CA LEU A 14 18.88 -14.71 -15.83
C LEU A 14 17.68 -14.43 -16.75
N SER A 15 16.61 -15.24 -16.70
CA SER A 15 15.47 -15.13 -17.63
C SER A 15 14.10 -14.83 -16.98
N LEU A 16 14.05 -14.44 -15.70
CA LEU A 16 12.77 -14.15 -15.02
C LEU A 16 12.55 -12.66 -14.68
N PRO A 17 12.49 -11.71 -15.64
CA PRO A 17 12.02 -10.37 -15.33
C PRO A 17 10.50 -10.18 -15.55
N MET A 18 9.67 -11.23 -15.48
CA MET A 18 8.19 -11.09 -15.54
C MET A 18 7.39 -11.82 -14.45
N ALA A 19 8.02 -12.67 -13.62
CA ALA A 19 7.31 -13.33 -12.52
C ALA A 19 7.27 -12.46 -11.24
N VAL A 20 8.23 -11.54 -11.07
CA VAL A 20 8.39 -10.74 -9.86
C VAL A 20 7.20 -9.80 -9.61
N GLN A 21 6.57 -9.31 -10.68
CA GLN A 21 5.43 -8.37 -10.59
C GLN A 21 4.12 -9.08 -10.23
N ALA A 22 3.97 -10.36 -10.60
CA ALA A 22 2.83 -11.19 -10.21
C ALA A 22 2.94 -11.68 -8.74
N GLN A 23 4.17 -11.88 -8.24
CA GLN A 23 4.40 -12.37 -6.88
C GLN A 23 4.00 -11.38 -5.79
N GLY A 24 4.08 -10.06 -6.03
CA GLY A 24 3.62 -9.05 -5.06
C GLY A 24 2.10 -9.07 -4.89
N LEU A 25 1.36 -9.12 -6.01
CA LEU A 25 -0.09 -9.24 -6.03
C LEU A 25 -0.57 -10.52 -5.32
N VAL A 26 -0.01 -11.68 -5.67
CA VAL A 26 -0.41 -12.96 -5.09
C VAL A 26 -0.10 -13.01 -3.60
N ARG A 27 1.11 -12.61 -3.20
CA ARG A 27 1.54 -12.66 -1.80
C ARG A 27 0.79 -11.64 -0.93
N GLY A 28 0.47 -10.48 -1.49
CA GLY A 28 -0.40 -9.49 -0.85
C GLY A 28 -1.83 -10.01 -0.70
N ALA A 29 -2.38 -10.65 -1.73
CA ALA A 29 -3.71 -11.23 -1.69
C ALA A 29 -3.80 -12.35 -0.64
N GLU A 30 -2.82 -13.23 -0.56
CA GLU A 30 -2.78 -14.30 0.43
C GLU A 30 -2.73 -13.74 1.86
N ARG A 31 -1.87 -12.75 2.10
CA ARG A 31 -1.71 -12.15 3.43
C ARG A 31 -2.95 -11.37 3.85
N GLY A 32 -3.50 -10.56 2.96
CA GLY A 32 -4.73 -9.84 3.22
C GLY A 32 -5.91 -10.79 3.43
N ALA A 33 -5.97 -11.91 2.70
CA ALA A 33 -7.01 -12.91 2.91
C ALA A 33 -6.91 -13.59 4.27
N GLN A 34 -5.70 -13.86 4.75
CA GLN A 34 -5.49 -14.37 6.11
C GLN A 34 -5.92 -13.36 7.18
N ASP A 35 -5.40 -12.13 7.12
CA ASP A 35 -5.73 -11.10 8.11
C ASP A 35 -7.24 -10.79 8.12
N GLY A 36 -7.86 -10.79 6.95
CA GLY A 36 -9.31 -10.64 6.81
C GLY A 36 -10.10 -11.83 7.36
N ALA A 37 -9.63 -13.06 7.13
CA ALA A 37 -10.26 -14.27 7.68
C ALA A 37 -10.27 -14.25 9.21
N ASP A 38 -9.15 -13.85 9.82
CA ASP A 38 -9.00 -13.76 11.27
C ASP A 38 -9.94 -12.70 11.87
N ALA A 39 -10.17 -11.60 11.15
CA ALA A 39 -11.03 -10.50 11.61
C ALA A 39 -12.54 -10.78 11.47
N ALA A 40 -12.98 -11.38 10.37
CA ALA A 40 -14.41 -11.49 10.05
C ALA A 40 -14.82 -12.81 9.38
N GLY A 41 -14.00 -13.85 9.49
CA GLY A 41 -14.25 -15.16 8.90
C GLY A 41 -14.19 -15.14 7.36
N PRO A 42 -14.85 -16.08 6.67
CA PRO A 42 -14.70 -16.27 5.22
C PRO A 42 -14.97 -15.01 4.39
N LEU A 43 -15.90 -14.14 4.82
CA LEU A 43 -16.19 -12.88 4.13
C LEU A 43 -15.03 -11.88 4.27
N GLY A 44 -14.42 -11.82 5.45
CA GLY A 44 -13.23 -11.01 5.67
C GLY A 44 -12.05 -11.49 4.82
N ALA A 45 -11.92 -12.80 4.58
CA ALA A 45 -10.87 -13.34 3.72
C ALA A 45 -10.95 -12.85 2.27
N ILE A 46 -12.16 -12.76 1.72
CA ILE A 46 -12.38 -12.29 0.34
C ILE A 46 -12.03 -10.80 0.24
N VAL A 47 -12.54 -9.99 1.18
CA VAL A 47 -12.30 -8.54 1.21
C VAL A 47 -10.82 -8.25 1.47
N GLY A 48 -10.26 -8.90 2.48
CA GLY A 48 -8.87 -8.78 2.86
C GLY A 48 -7.94 -9.22 1.73
N GLY A 49 -8.27 -10.28 0.99
CA GLY A 49 -7.46 -10.72 -0.15
C GLY A 49 -7.48 -9.74 -1.32
N ALA A 50 -8.63 -9.12 -1.61
CA ALA A 50 -8.70 -8.08 -2.63
C ALA A 50 -7.91 -6.82 -2.24
N VAL A 51 -8.04 -6.37 -0.98
CA VAL A 51 -7.29 -5.22 -0.44
C VAL A 51 -5.80 -5.53 -0.37
N GLY A 52 -5.42 -6.72 0.08
CA GLY A 52 -4.06 -7.19 0.15
C GLY A 52 -3.42 -7.34 -1.22
N ALA A 53 -4.16 -7.76 -2.24
CA ALA A 53 -3.69 -7.76 -3.62
C ALA A 53 -3.36 -6.34 -4.08
N ALA A 54 -4.29 -5.39 -3.86
CA ALA A 54 -4.12 -3.99 -4.26
C ALA A 54 -2.95 -3.30 -3.54
N THR A 55 -2.71 -3.65 -2.27
CA THR A 55 -1.62 -3.09 -1.45
C THR A 55 -0.31 -3.89 -1.52
N GLY A 56 -0.33 -5.11 -2.07
CA GLY A 56 0.82 -6.01 -2.15
C GLY A 56 1.72 -5.81 -3.37
N THR A 57 1.34 -4.94 -4.30
CA THR A 57 2.32 -4.39 -5.25
C THR A 57 3.34 -3.59 -4.45
N VAL A 58 4.61 -3.62 -4.86
CA VAL A 58 5.76 -3.17 -4.05
C VAL A 58 5.73 -1.65 -3.69
N GLY A 59 4.65 -0.92 -4.01
CA GLY A 59 4.46 0.48 -3.60
C GLY A 59 3.04 0.94 -3.26
N GLY A 60 2.07 0.06 -3.02
CA GLY A 60 0.71 0.48 -2.66
C GLY A 60 -0.07 1.18 -3.80
N ILE A 61 -1.07 2.00 -3.47
CA ILE A 61 -1.92 2.72 -4.44
C ILE A 61 -1.09 3.72 -5.26
N LEU A 62 -0.13 4.39 -4.62
CA LEU A 62 0.79 5.30 -5.29
C LEU A 62 1.87 4.53 -6.10
N GLY A 63 2.11 3.26 -5.82
CA GLY A 63 3.22 2.54 -6.43
C GLY A 63 4.60 3.08 -5.98
N ILE A 64 5.66 2.43 -6.45
CA ILE A 64 7.03 2.62 -5.91
C ILE A 64 7.57 4.02 -6.25
N ASP A 65 7.23 4.52 -7.44
CA ASP A 65 7.77 5.78 -7.97
C ASP A 65 7.02 7.01 -7.45
N ASP A 66 5.70 6.94 -7.30
CA ASP A 66 4.90 8.12 -6.93
C ASP A 66 4.88 8.36 -5.41
N ARG A 67 5.02 7.32 -4.59
CA ARG A 67 5.05 7.44 -3.13
C ARG A 67 6.08 8.47 -2.61
N PRO A 68 7.38 8.42 -2.98
CA PRO A 68 8.35 9.40 -2.51
C PRO A 68 8.08 10.81 -3.07
N ARG A 69 7.56 10.93 -4.29
CA ARG A 69 7.18 12.24 -4.87
C ARG A 69 6.00 12.85 -4.12
N PHE A 70 4.99 12.04 -3.83
CA PHE A 70 3.81 12.44 -3.08
C PHE A 70 4.17 12.92 -1.67
N ARG A 71 5.09 12.21 -1.00
CA ARG A 71 5.60 12.66 0.28
C ARG A 71 6.21 14.06 0.21
N GLN A 72 7.08 14.32 -0.78
CA GLN A 72 7.66 15.65 -0.97
C GLN A 72 6.60 16.71 -1.28
N TYR A 73 5.59 16.37 -2.08
CA TYR A 73 4.44 17.24 -2.33
C TYR A 73 3.74 17.63 -1.02
N VAL A 74 3.37 16.65 -0.19
CA VAL A 74 2.67 16.89 1.09
C VAL A 74 3.54 17.71 2.06
N THR A 75 4.84 17.39 2.17
CA THR A 75 5.77 18.14 3.03
C THR A 75 5.91 19.60 2.59
N ARG A 76 5.97 19.86 1.28
CA ARG A 76 6.10 21.22 0.73
C ARG A 76 4.84 22.04 0.93
N GLU A 77 3.67 21.41 0.85
CA GLU A 77 2.38 22.06 0.99
C GLU A 77 2.11 22.51 2.44
N ARG A 78 2.84 21.97 3.42
CA ARG A 78 2.77 22.34 4.86
C ARG A 78 1.33 22.36 5.40
N ARG A 79 0.55 21.34 5.05
CA ARG A 79 -0.83 21.20 5.56
C ARG A 79 -0.83 20.90 7.06
N SER A 80 -1.91 21.28 7.74
CA SER A 80 -2.08 21.00 9.17
C SER A 80 -2.16 19.50 9.44
N SER A 81 -1.41 19.05 10.44
CA SER A 81 -1.44 17.69 10.96
C SER A 81 -2.55 17.56 11.98
N TYR A 82 -3.39 16.53 11.86
CA TYR A 82 -4.43 16.21 12.83
C TYR A 82 -3.85 15.29 13.90
N ALA A 83 -3.97 15.69 15.16
CA ALA A 83 -3.60 14.85 16.30
C ALA A 83 -4.69 13.80 16.51
N TYR A 84 -4.31 12.53 16.45
CA TYR A 84 -5.19 11.39 16.63
C TYR A 84 -4.65 10.47 17.72
N ASP A 85 -5.46 10.23 18.74
CA ASP A 85 -5.08 9.38 19.88
C ASP A 85 -5.13 7.88 19.57
N GLY A 86 -5.75 7.49 18.45
CA GLY A 86 -5.85 6.11 18.02
C GLY A 86 -4.70 5.65 17.13
N ASP A 87 -4.79 4.39 16.69
CA ASP A 87 -3.79 3.79 15.81
C ASP A 87 -3.90 4.28 14.36
N VAL A 88 -2.82 4.88 13.85
CA VAL A 88 -2.68 5.27 12.44
C VAL A 88 -2.16 4.08 11.62
N ARG A 89 -3.10 3.22 11.18
CA ARG A 89 -2.83 2.03 10.37
C ARG A 89 -3.89 1.85 9.29
N VAL A 90 -3.57 1.04 8.28
CA VAL A 90 -4.53 0.65 7.24
C VAL A 90 -5.75 -0.01 7.89
N GLY A 91 -6.94 0.38 7.43
CA GLY A 91 -8.22 -0.06 7.97
C GLY A 91 -8.80 0.86 9.06
N THR A 92 -8.03 1.76 9.67
CA THR A 92 -8.57 2.73 10.64
C THR A 92 -9.52 3.72 9.96
N VAL A 93 -10.65 4.02 10.59
CA VAL A 93 -11.60 5.04 10.10
C VAL A 93 -11.39 6.36 10.84
N LEU A 94 -11.02 7.41 10.11
CA LEU A 94 -10.76 8.73 10.69
C LEU A 94 -12.06 9.50 10.96
N PRO A 95 -12.10 10.41 11.95
CA PRO A 95 -13.28 11.22 12.26
C PRO A 95 -13.77 12.09 11.09
N SER A 96 -15.08 12.34 11.02
CA SER A 96 -15.68 13.23 10.00
C SER A 96 -15.55 14.71 10.35
N ALA A 97 -15.35 15.02 11.63
CA ALA A 97 -15.18 16.38 12.14
C ALA A 97 -13.73 16.58 12.59
N GLY A 98 -13.20 17.78 12.38
CA GLY A 98 -11.84 18.18 12.80
C GLY A 98 -10.71 17.75 11.85
N VAL A 99 -10.92 16.70 11.04
CA VAL A 99 -9.97 16.29 10.00
C VAL A 99 -10.28 17.01 8.69
N THR A 100 -9.27 17.63 8.08
CA THR A 100 -9.38 18.15 6.72
C THR A 100 -8.89 17.11 5.72
N TYR A 101 -9.68 16.88 4.68
CA TYR A 101 -9.38 15.93 3.61
C TYR A 101 -9.13 16.70 2.32
N TYR A 102 -8.05 16.35 1.63
CA TYR A 102 -7.62 16.98 0.39
C TYR A 102 -7.68 15.96 -0.75
N ASP A 103 -8.02 16.40 -1.95
CA ASP A 103 -7.98 15.52 -3.11
C ASP A 103 -6.53 15.22 -3.51
N VAL A 104 -6.27 13.99 -3.92
CA VAL A 104 -4.95 13.61 -4.40
C VAL A 104 -4.76 14.17 -5.81
N PRO A 105 -3.65 14.87 -6.12
CA PRO A 105 -3.43 15.37 -7.47
C PRO A 105 -3.39 14.24 -8.51
N ASP A 106 -3.92 14.55 -9.69
CA ASP A 106 -4.12 13.63 -10.81
C ASP A 106 -2.87 12.86 -11.28
N GLU A 107 -1.69 13.42 -11.03
CA GLU A 107 -0.37 12.87 -11.39
C GLU A 107 0.07 11.67 -10.53
N TYR A 108 -0.63 11.38 -9.43
CA TYR A 108 -0.28 10.33 -8.45
C TYR A 108 -1.15 9.08 -8.57
N ASN A 109 -1.98 8.95 -9.62
CA ASN A 109 -2.80 7.77 -9.92
C ASN A 109 -3.73 7.26 -8.80
N ALA A 110 -3.94 8.03 -7.73
CA ALA A 110 -4.79 7.68 -6.59
C ALA A 110 -6.13 8.47 -6.60
N ARG A 111 -6.73 8.62 -7.78
CA ARG A 111 -7.90 9.49 -8.04
C ARG A 111 -9.14 9.19 -7.21
N ASP A 112 -9.30 7.94 -6.77
CA ASP A 112 -10.43 7.52 -5.93
C ASP A 112 -10.16 7.69 -4.42
N SER A 113 -8.98 8.20 -4.07
CA SER A 113 -8.56 8.45 -2.70
C SER A 113 -8.45 9.95 -2.41
N ARG A 114 -8.62 10.29 -1.15
CA ARG A 114 -8.22 11.59 -0.59
C ARG A 114 -7.03 11.39 0.31
N TYR A 115 -6.34 12.48 0.64
CA TYR A 115 -5.26 12.45 1.61
C TYR A 115 -5.50 13.42 2.76
N THR A 116 -4.85 13.11 3.89
CA THR A 116 -4.75 13.99 5.04
C THR A 116 -3.45 13.70 5.77
N ILE A 117 -3.08 14.53 6.75
CA ILE A 117 -1.90 14.34 7.58
C ILE A 117 -2.37 14.05 9.00
N VAL A 118 -1.98 12.90 9.54
CA VAL A 118 -2.35 12.46 10.89
C VAL A 118 -1.09 12.11 11.66
N ASN A 119 -0.90 12.70 12.83
CA ASN A 119 0.31 12.51 13.65
C ASN A 119 1.60 12.66 12.81
N ASP A 120 1.63 13.68 11.95
CA ASP A 120 2.71 14.04 11.04
C ASP A 120 3.01 13.03 9.93
N ARG A 121 2.11 12.05 9.75
CA ARG A 121 2.18 11.04 8.70
C ARG A 121 1.12 11.30 7.63
N PRO A 122 1.51 11.46 6.35
CA PRO A 122 0.54 11.49 5.27
C PRO A 122 -0.17 10.13 5.15
N VAL A 123 -1.48 10.15 5.00
CA VAL A 123 -2.30 8.95 4.81
C VAL A 123 -3.26 9.15 3.64
N LEU A 124 -3.50 8.07 2.88
CA LEU A 124 -4.57 8.01 1.91
C LEU A 124 -5.80 7.38 2.54
N VAL A 125 -6.98 7.93 2.22
CA VAL A 125 -8.27 7.46 2.68
C VAL A 125 -9.25 7.25 1.53
N ASP A 126 -10.13 6.27 1.69
CA ASP A 126 -11.27 6.07 0.79
C ASP A 126 -12.43 7.06 1.07
N ARG A 127 -13.53 6.92 0.32
CA ARG A 127 -14.75 7.73 0.50
C ARG A 127 -15.38 7.58 1.89
N SER A 128 -15.11 6.49 2.59
CA SER A 128 -15.60 6.20 3.94
C SER A 128 -14.67 6.75 5.03
N ARG A 129 -13.60 7.47 4.67
CA ARG A 129 -12.53 7.96 5.57
C ARG A 129 -11.70 6.84 6.19
N ARG A 130 -11.72 5.64 5.59
CA ARG A 130 -10.88 4.53 6.00
C ARG A 130 -9.50 4.71 5.40
N ILE A 131 -8.46 4.62 6.24
CA ILE A 131 -7.06 4.62 5.79
C ILE A 131 -6.85 3.39 4.91
N VAL A 132 -6.46 3.62 3.67
CA VAL A 132 -6.12 2.58 2.70
C VAL A 132 -4.62 2.48 2.48
N GLU A 133 -3.88 3.54 2.77
CA GLU A 133 -2.42 3.55 2.71
C GLU A 133 -1.83 4.54 3.70
N VAL A 134 -0.72 4.17 4.34
CA VAL A 134 0.09 5.08 5.14
C VAL A 134 1.41 5.32 4.42
N ILE A 135 1.77 6.60 4.30
CA ILE A 135 2.96 7.05 3.57
C ILE A 135 4.07 7.33 4.60
N ASP A 136 5.04 6.42 4.69
CA ASP A 136 6.17 6.50 5.61
C ASP A 136 7.44 7.12 5.04
#